data_AF-V8N4K9-F1
#
_entry.id   AF-V8N4K9-F1
#
_cell.length_a   1.000
_cell.length_b   1.000
_cell.length_c   1.000
_cell.angle_alpha   90.00
_cell.angle_beta   90.00
_cell.angle_gamma   90.00
#
_symmetry.space_group_name_H-M   'P 1'
#
loop_
_entity.id
_entity.type
_entity.pdbx_description
1 polymer ?
#
loop_
_entity_poly.entity_id
_entity_poly.type
_entity_poly.pdbx_seq_one_letter_code
_entity_poly.pdbx_strand_id
1 'polypeptide(L)' 'MNIISGRLEVTTQHIYFYDGSIEKEEGTGFDFKWPLSQIREIHLRRYNLRRSALEIFFIDQTNYFLNFKK' A
#
# COMPACT_ATOMS: atom_id res chain seq x y z
N MET A 1 -8.34 10.56 -8.09
CA MET A 1 -7.65 9.60 -7.20
C MET A 1 -6.72 8.79 -8.10
N ASN A 2 -5.41 9.02 -8.03
CA ASN A 2 -4.46 8.34 -8.91
C ASN A 2 -4.23 6.92 -8.39
N ILE A 3 -4.37 5.93 -9.27
CA ILE A 3 -4.08 4.53 -8.97
C ILE A 3 -2.63 4.30 -9.39
N ILE A 4 -1.76 4.01 -8.41
CA ILE A 4 -0.36 3.71 -8.68
C ILE A 4 -0.20 2.19 -8.68
N SER A 5 0.30 1.66 -9.80
CA SER A 5 0.62 0.23 -9.91
C SER A 5 2.04 -0.01 -9.43
N GLY A 6 2.25 -1.08 -8.67
CA GLY A 6 3.55 -1.42 -8.13
C GLY A 6 3.61 -2.80 -7.52
N ARG A 7 4.75 -3.14 -6.93
CA ARG A 7 4.99 -4.40 -6.22
C ARG A 7 4.90 -4.16 -4.72
N LEU A 8 4.01 -4.87 -4.04
CA LEU A 8 3.99 -4.95 -2.58
C LEU A 8 4.86 -6.12 -2.12
N GLU A 9 5.76 -5.89 -1.18
CA GLU A 9 6.59 -6.91 -0.56
C GLU A 9 6.44 -6.84 0.96
N VAL A 10 6.30 -7.99 1.60
CA VAL A 10 6.13 -8.09 3.06
C VAL A 10 7.24 -8.97 3.60
N THR A 11 7.92 -8.46 4.62
CA THR A 11 8.96 -9.18 5.37
C THR A 11 8.50 -9.41 6.80
N THR A 12 9.33 -10.00 7.64
CA THR A 12 9.03 -10.21 9.08
C THR A 12 9.00 -8.91 9.89
N GLN A 13 9.49 -7.79 9.34
CA GLN A 13 9.61 -6.53 10.06
C GLN A 13 9.00 -5.33 9.33
N HIS A 14 8.88 -5.39 8.01
CA HIS A 14 8.50 -4.26 7.19
C HIS A 14 7.58 -4.65 6.03
N ILE A 15 6.73 -3.70 5.62
CA ILE A 15 6.02 -3.70 4.33
C ILE A 15 6.74 -2.69 3.41
N TYR A 16 6.99 -3.10 2.18
CA TYR A 16 7.55 -2.27 1.13
C TYR A 16 6.57 -2.17 -0.03
N PHE A 17 6.55 -1.01 -0.67
CA PHE A 17 5.95 -0.86 -1.98
C PHE A 17 6.95 -0.19 -2.92
N TYR A 18 7.07 -0.81 -4.09
CA TYR A 18 7.89 -0.34 -5.19
C TYR A 18 6.96 0.12 -6.31
N ASP A 19 6.94 1.42 -6.53
CA ASP A 19 6.26 2.08 -7.63
C ASP A 19 6.78 1.56 -8.97
N GLY A 20 5.86 1.08 -9.81
CA GLY A 20 6.15 0.53 -11.13
C GLY A 20 5.93 1.52 -12.28
N SER A 21 5.67 2.80 -11.99
CA SER A 21 5.58 3.84 -13.00
C SER A 21 6.92 4.05 -13.73
N ILE A 22 6.85 4.22 -15.06
CA ILE A 22 8.02 4.45 -15.92
C ILE A 22 8.54 5.88 -15.76
N GLU A 23 7.62 6.83 -15.58
CA GLU A 23 7.91 8.23 -15.36
C GLU A 23 7.66 8.56 -13.88
N LYS A 24 8.73 8.60 -13.09
CA LYS A 24 8.70 9.12 -11.72
C LYS A 24 8.78 10.65 -11.80
N GLU A 25 7.67 11.35 -11.53
CA GLU A 25 7.68 12.82 -11.44
C GLU A 25 8.79 13.27 -10.48
N GLU A 26 9.66 14.16 -10.95
CA GLU A 26 10.75 14.80 -10.19
C GLU A 26 11.70 13.86 -9.41
N GLY A 27 11.79 12.58 -9.81
CA GLY A 27 12.67 11.59 -9.18
C GLY A 27 12.16 11.00 -7.86
N THR A 28 10.95 11.39 -7.42
CA THR A 28 10.32 10.87 -6.20
C THR A 28 9.11 10.02 -6.60
N GLY A 29 9.35 8.73 -6.82
CA GLY A 29 8.24 7.78 -7.01
C GLY A 29 7.44 7.60 -5.71
N PHE A 30 6.33 6.88 -5.79
CA PHE A 30 5.48 6.57 -4.62
C PHE A 30 6.00 5.37 -3.81
N ASP A 31 7.32 5.16 -3.79
CA ASP A 31 7.96 4.09 -3.04
C ASP A 31 7.78 4.33 -1.54
N PHE A 32 7.42 3.29 -0.78
CA PHE A 32 7.34 3.40 0.67
C PHE A 32 7.91 2.18 1.40
N LYS A 33 8.28 2.40 2.66
CA LYS A 33 8.70 1.38 3.62
C LYS A 33 8.03 1.67 4.96
N TRP A 34 7.24 0.73 5.45
CA TRP A 34 6.58 0.84 6.75
C TRP A 34 7.03 -0.27 7.70
N PRO A 35 7.42 0.05 8.94
CA PRO A 35 7.65 -0.96 9.96
C PRO A 35 6.32 -1.57 10.42
N LEU A 36 6.28 -2.89 10.59
CA LEU A 36 5.07 -3.60 11.05
C LEU A 36 4.64 -3.15 12.45
N SER A 37 5.58 -2.69 13.28
CA SER A 37 5.30 -2.16 14.62
C SER A 37 4.45 -0.89 14.63
N GLN A 38 4.31 -0.19 13.50
CA GLN A 38 3.45 0.99 13.39
C GLN A 38 2.02 0.67 12.91
N ILE A 39 1.72 -0.58 12.56
CA ILE A 39 0.38 -0.98 12.10
C ILE A 39 -0.52 -1.17 13.32
N ARG A 40 -1.68 -0.53 13.30
CA ARG A 40 -2.72 -0.67 14.33
C ARG A 40 -3.75 -1.72 13.96
N GLU A 41 -4.25 -1.68 12.72
CA GLU A 41 -5.29 -2.59 12.25
C GLU A 41 -5.23 -2.75 10.72
N ILE A 42 -5.70 -3.91 10.25
CA ILE A 42 -5.80 -4.24 8.83
C ILE A 42 -7.20 -4.79 8.57
N HIS A 43 -7.89 -4.21 7.59
CA HIS A 43 -9.25 -4.59 7.24
C HIS A 43 -9.34 -5.12 5.81
N LEU A 44 -10.10 -6.20 5.61
CA LEU A 44 -10.51 -6.64 4.28
C LEU A 44 -11.53 -5.64 3.72
N ARG A 45 -11.28 -5.13 2.52
CA ARG A 45 -12.13 -4.15 1.83
C ARG A 45 -12.55 -4.62 0.44
N ARG A 46 -13.48 -3.86 -0.15
CA ARG A 46 -13.90 -4.01 -1.54
C ARG A 46 -13.35 -2.88 -2.38
N TYR A 47 -12.81 -3.19 -3.56
CA TYR A 47 -12.49 -2.24 -4.61
C TYR A 47 -13.34 -2.58 -5.83
N ASN A 48 -14.11 -1.61 -6.35
CA ASN A 48 -15.09 -1.82 -7.41
C ASN A 48 -15.99 -3.05 -7.17
N LEU A 49 -16.55 -3.13 -5.95
CA LEU A 49 -17.42 -4.21 -5.44
C LEU A 49 -16.78 -5.60 -5.30
N ARG A 50 -15.50 -5.76 -5.65
CA ARG A 50 -14.74 -7.01 -5.52
C ARG A 50 -13.99 -7.04 -4.20
N ARG A 51 -14.07 -8.14 -3.44
CA ARG A 51 -13.31 -8.35 -2.19
C ARG A 51 -11.83 -8.65 -2.51
N SER A 52 -11.13 -7.64 -3.03
CA SER A 52 -9.75 -7.71 -3.52
C SER A 52 -8.85 -6.65 -2.90
N ALA A 53 -9.32 -5.91 -1.90
CA ALA A 53 -8.57 -4.81 -1.31
C ALA A 53 -8.32 -5.01 0.18
N LEU A 54 -7.29 -4.33 0.67
CA LEU A 54 -6.95 -4.16 2.07
C LEU A 54 -6.90 -2.67 2.40
N GLU A 55 -7.28 -2.33 3.62
CA GLU A 55 -7.03 -1.02 4.20
C GLU A 55 -6.22 -1.21 5.47
N ILE A 56 -5.05 -0.57 5.52
CA ILE A 56 -4.10 -0.64 6.63
C ILE A 56 -4.17 0.69 7.36
N PHE A 57 -4.38 0.65 8.66
CA PHE A 57 -4.36 1.83 9.52
C PHE A 57 -3.15 1.78 10.45
N PHE A 58 -2.49 2.93 10.59
CA PHE A 58 -1.31 3.10 11.41
C PHE A 58 -1.65 3.74 12.76
N ILE A 59 -0.72 3.65 13.71
CA ILE A 59 -0.87 4.22 15.06
C ILE A 59 -1.05 5.74 15.03
N ASP A 60 -0.44 6.41 14.04
CA ASP A 60 -0.53 7.86 13.82
C ASP A 60 -1.81 8.32 13.10
N GLN A 61 -2.78 7.40 12.92
CA GLN A 61 -4.06 7.62 12.24
C GLN A 61 -3.96 7.81 10.72
N THR A 62 -2.78 7.61 10.12
CA THR A 62 -2.68 7.49 8.65
C THR A 62 -3.23 6.14 8.19
N ASN A 63 -3.73 6.09 6.95
CA ASN A 63 -4.22 4.87 6.34
C ASN A 63 -3.80 4.74 4.88
N TYR A 64 -3.64 3.50 4.43
CA TYR A 64 -3.33 3.18 3.04
C TYR A 64 -4.29 2.10 2.51
N PHE A 65 -4.82 2.35 1.32
CA PHE A 65 -5.75 1.47 0.63
C PHE A 65 -5.04 0.76 -0.52
N LEU A 66 -4.95 -0.57 -0.44
CA LEU A 66 -4.24 -1.42 -1.40
C LEU A 66 -5.24 -2.33 -2.11
N ASN A 67 -5.18 -2.39 -3.44
CA ASN A 67 -5.97 -3.34 -4.22
C ASN A 67 -5.07 -4.37 -4.91
N PHE A 68 -5.50 -5.63 -4.88
CA PHE A 68 -4.78 -6.76 -5.47
C PHE A 68 -5.50 -7.25 -6.71
N LYS A 69 -4.73 -7.56 -7.76
CA LYS A 69 -5.25 -8.37 -8.86
C LYS A 69 -5.34 -9.81 -8.36
N LYS A 70 -6.47 -10.46 -8.64
CA LYS A 70 -6.62 -11.91 -8.45
C LYS A 70 -5.80 -12.66 -9.49
#